data_AF-A0A956Q8Z6-F1
#
_entry.id   AF-A0A956Q8Z6-F1
#
_cell.length_a   1.000
_cell.length_b   1.000
_cell.length_c   1.000
_cell.angle_alpha   90.00
_cell.angle_beta   90.00
_cell.angle_gamma   90.00
#
_symmetry.space_group_name_H-M   'P 1'
#
loop_
_entity.id
_entity.type
_entity.pdbx_description
1 polymer ?
#
loop_
_entity_poly.entity_id
_entity_poly.type
_entity_poly.pdbx_seq_one_letter_code
_entity_poly.pdbx_strand_id
1 'polypeptide(L)'
;MWRLGLWLWLILLLGCQPLEPEHPTATRTPLVISTPRPTPRPARVSPSPEVTPTPTDQGDFVSAIVCRDEAGEAANEFDSEVDEVFVCFEVEDVPPDTMLRSHWIYTGQDAEFEAFDNQLVGGREGFFSLGRPPEGWLVGEYRVALFVGPRRLRQLSFSIKAPVVVAPETPEPTELKALARSLVQGKASDQDRALALYSWLGENVAYDVDGFLKGEYGDCSAEAVFKRRVTVCSGYANLFKAMADEVGLESEVVDGFSKGYGYQARATPKPEPDHAWNAVKIDGRWQLLDATWGAGGIDQGKFKREPSRDWFMVKPDQFIYSHYPSQPKWQLLDEPMERTDFEQLPLVKPDFFHLGLHLDSHEQVLIETDGDLEIKLSGQSDCLLSAAIEQNNVRLEGSYTLVRRNGRRHTIEAVFPRAGTYNLLVFARRPGETTGQGVISYSVQASRGAPELPKTYSSFAEHQVELIGPRQATLAEGRPVQVRLKAPGCRDVFAQTRTGQVKFESKNGEFVADFVPQGDVVTVFGVYGQGQRGEGLVEYRVGPPG
;
A
#
# COMPACT_ATOMS: atom_id res chain seq x y z
N MET A 1 56.63 26.37 -26.77
CA MET A 1 57.48 26.45 -25.55
C MET A 1 56.82 25.53 -24.52
N TRP A 2 57.45 24.40 -24.13
CA TRP A 2 58.31 24.25 -22.92
C TRP A 2 57.52 24.56 -21.63
N ARG A 3 57.42 23.72 -20.58
CA ARG A 3 57.89 22.35 -20.20
C ARG A 3 56.84 21.75 -19.23
N LEU A 4 56.58 20.43 -19.13
CA LEU A 4 57.37 19.35 -18.50
C LEU A 4 57.61 19.55 -16.99
N GLY A 5 57.09 18.63 -16.15
CA GLY A 5 57.18 18.71 -14.68
C GLY A 5 56.72 17.46 -13.92
N LEU A 6 57.33 16.29 -14.19
CA LEU A 6 57.26 15.13 -13.30
C LEU A 6 58.08 15.40 -12.02
N TRP A 7 57.58 15.02 -10.85
CA TRP A 7 58.44 14.64 -9.72
C TRP A 7 57.90 13.39 -9.01
N LEU A 8 58.76 12.39 -8.94
CA LEU A 8 58.55 11.12 -8.25
C LEU A 8 59.27 11.18 -6.90
N TRP A 9 58.70 10.61 -5.83
CA TRP A 9 59.48 10.08 -4.71
C TRP A 9 58.85 8.77 -4.21
N LEU A 10 59.71 7.80 -3.93
CA LEU A 10 59.43 6.42 -3.54
C LEU A 10 60.54 5.99 -2.56
N ILE A 11 60.39 4.84 -1.88
CA ILE A 11 61.42 4.10 -1.12
C ILE A 11 61.66 4.70 0.31
N LEU A 12 61.81 3.98 1.44
CA LEU A 12 61.96 2.54 1.84
C LEU A 12 61.04 2.33 3.09
N LEU A 13 60.22 1.27 3.26
CA LEU A 13 60.53 -0.12 3.61
C LEU A 13 61.45 -0.35 4.83
N LEU A 14 60.84 -0.80 5.94
CA LEU A 14 61.31 -1.66 7.07
C LEU A 14 60.16 -1.61 8.10
N GLY A 15 59.61 -2.68 8.69
CA GLY A 15 60.02 -4.08 8.75
C GLY A 15 59.96 -4.58 10.19
N CYS A 16 58.80 -5.06 10.68
CA CYS A 16 58.69 -5.84 11.91
C CYS A 16 57.38 -6.65 11.97
N GLN A 17 57.47 -7.90 12.44
CA GLN A 17 56.37 -8.87 12.60
C GLN A 17 55.85 -8.88 14.07
N PRO A 18 54.76 -9.62 14.39
CA PRO A 18 53.91 -9.32 15.56
C PRO A 18 54.40 -9.88 16.90
N LEU A 19 53.81 -9.38 17.99
CA LEU A 19 54.03 -9.85 19.37
C LEU A 19 52.69 -10.06 20.12
N GLU A 20 52.28 -11.32 20.22
CA GLU A 20 51.80 -11.94 21.49
C GLU A 20 53.04 -12.27 22.36
N PRO A 21 52.99 -12.63 23.68
CA PRO A 21 51.98 -13.42 24.43
C PRO A 21 51.61 -12.75 25.80
N GLU A 22 51.08 -13.35 26.90
CA GLU A 22 50.96 -14.74 27.40
C GLU A 22 49.63 -15.01 28.17
N HIS A 23 49.34 -16.30 28.36
CA HIS A 23 48.41 -16.81 29.38
C HIS A 23 49.18 -17.31 30.63
N PRO A 24 48.60 -17.25 31.84
CA PRO A 24 48.96 -18.14 32.94
C PRO A 24 48.09 -19.41 32.95
N THR A 25 48.72 -20.56 33.21
CA THR A 25 48.10 -21.89 33.23
C THR A 25 47.53 -22.27 34.60
N ALA A 26 46.43 -23.03 34.63
CA ALA A 26 45.99 -23.77 35.82
C ALA A 26 45.30 -25.11 35.46
N THR A 27 45.93 -26.18 35.95
CA THR A 27 45.58 -27.60 36.00
C THR A 27 44.09 -28.04 36.05
N ARG A 28 43.78 -29.13 35.32
CA ARG A 28 42.55 -29.94 35.45
C ARG A 28 42.64 -30.97 36.59
N THR A 29 41.60 -31.08 37.42
CA THR A 29 41.05 -32.35 37.97
C THR A 29 39.59 -32.12 38.44
N PRO A 30 38.73 -33.16 38.56
CA PRO A 30 37.29 -33.00 38.39
C PRO A 30 36.50 -32.81 39.70
N LEU A 31 35.30 -32.22 39.59
CA LEU A 31 34.30 -32.16 40.66
C LEU A 31 33.03 -32.94 40.30
N VAL A 32 32.49 -33.60 41.32
CA VAL A 32 31.47 -34.66 41.22
C VAL A 32 30.06 -34.07 41.17
N ILE A 33 29.21 -34.64 40.32
CA ILE A 33 27.77 -34.35 40.28
C ILE A 33 27.11 -34.96 41.51
N SER A 34 26.53 -34.14 42.39
CA SER A 34 25.66 -34.56 43.49
C SER A 34 24.21 -34.16 43.22
N THR A 35 23.31 -35.13 43.17
CA THR A 35 21.87 -34.92 42.95
C THR A 35 21.14 -34.41 44.21
N PRO A 36 20.18 -33.48 44.07
CA PRO A 36 19.22 -33.18 45.15
C PRO A 36 18.23 -34.32 45.35
N ARG A 37 17.81 -34.55 46.59
CA ARG A 37 16.79 -35.56 46.97
C ARG A 37 15.37 -35.16 46.54
N PRO A 38 14.44 -36.12 46.37
CA PRO A 38 13.07 -35.84 45.99
C PRO A 38 12.23 -35.26 47.14
N THR A 39 11.38 -34.30 46.82
CA THR A 39 10.26 -33.81 47.65
C THR A 39 8.97 -34.59 47.34
N PRO A 40 7.98 -34.63 48.26
CA PRO A 40 6.96 -35.67 48.27
C PRO A 40 5.83 -35.46 47.25
N ARG A 41 5.22 -36.59 46.85
CA ARG A 41 4.13 -36.69 45.88
C ARG A 41 2.81 -36.18 46.46
N PRO A 42 2.08 -35.24 45.83
CA PRO A 42 0.69 -34.96 46.19
C PRO A 42 -0.22 -36.13 45.81
N ALA A 43 -1.37 -36.25 46.51
CA ALA A 43 -2.27 -37.38 46.39
C ALA A 43 -2.98 -37.45 45.02
N ARG A 44 -3.29 -38.68 44.59
CA ARG A 44 -3.99 -38.96 43.33
C ARG A 44 -5.48 -38.69 43.49
N VAL A 45 -5.95 -37.56 42.97
CA VAL A 45 -7.39 -37.33 42.75
C VAL A 45 -7.80 -38.05 41.47
N SER A 46 -8.84 -38.88 41.54
CA SER A 46 -9.42 -39.51 40.36
C SER A 46 -10.11 -38.46 39.49
N PRO A 47 -9.97 -38.47 38.16
CA PRO A 47 -10.75 -37.58 37.31
C PRO A 47 -12.25 -37.93 37.45
N SER A 48 -13.04 -36.95 37.84
CA SER A 48 -14.49 -36.97 37.59
C SER A 48 -14.74 -37.12 36.09
N PRO A 49 -15.85 -37.74 35.65
CA PRO A 49 -16.15 -37.88 34.24
C PRO A 49 -16.22 -36.49 33.59
N GLU A 50 -15.41 -36.30 32.56
CA GLU A 50 -15.33 -35.08 31.78
C GLU A 50 -16.65 -34.95 31.00
N VAL A 51 -17.54 -34.08 31.49
CA VAL A 51 -18.77 -33.73 30.77
C VAL A 51 -18.36 -32.87 29.58
N THR A 52 -18.12 -33.49 28.43
CA THR A 52 -18.03 -32.77 27.16
C THR A 52 -19.29 -31.93 26.97
N PRO A 53 -19.20 -30.59 26.90
CA PRO A 53 -20.36 -29.78 26.59
C PRO A 53 -20.75 -30.04 25.14
N THR A 54 -21.99 -30.49 24.94
CA THR A 54 -22.64 -30.59 23.63
C THR A 54 -22.62 -29.21 22.95
N PRO A 55 -22.35 -29.10 21.64
CA PRO A 55 -22.40 -27.84 20.92
C PRO A 55 -23.86 -27.40 20.70
N THR A 56 -24.49 -26.86 21.73
CA THR A 56 -25.79 -26.17 21.66
C THR A 56 -25.80 -25.12 22.78
N ASP A 57 -26.15 -23.89 22.44
CA ASP A 57 -26.17 -22.68 23.27
C ASP A 57 -24.85 -22.28 23.97
N GLN A 58 -24.21 -21.26 23.40
CA GLN A 58 -23.35 -20.33 24.12
C GLN A 58 -23.87 -18.94 23.74
N GLY A 59 -24.27 -18.16 24.75
CA GLY A 59 -25.04 -16.95 24.59
C GLY A 59 -24.50 -15.90 23.61
N ASP A 60 -25.41 -15.04 23.19
CA ASP A 60 -25.17 -13.97 22.22
C ASP A 60 -25.51 -12.60 22.83
N PHE A 61 -24.98 -11.55 22.22
CA PHE A 61 -25.52 -10.22 22.38
C PHE A 61 -26.88 -10.18 21.67
N VAL A 62 -27.94 -9.80 22.37
CA VAL A 62 -29.28 -9.57 21.79
C VAL A 62 -29.39 -8.13 21.31
N SER A 63 -28.96 -7.18 22.14
CA SER A 63 -28.75 -5.78 21.78
C SER A 63 -27.29 -5.39 21.97
N ALA A 64 -26.79 -4.52 21.10
CA ALA A 64 -25.47 -3.90 21.21
C ALA A 64 -25.47 -2.66 20.33
N ILE A 65 -25.29 -1.49 20.93
CA ILE A 65 -25.29 -0.19 20.25
C ILE A 65 -24.12 0.66 20.75
N VAL A 66 -23.54 1.46 19.88
CA VAL A 66 -22.62 2.52 20.30
C VAL A 66 -23.47 3.67 20.86
N CYS A 67 -23.08 4.24 22.00
CA CYS A 67 -23.85 5.20 22.79
C CYS A 67 -22.93 6.33 23.31
N ARG A 68 -23.51 7.49 23.67
CA ARG A 68 -22.75 8.64 24.21
C ARG A 68 -22.47 8.55 25.70
N ASP A 69 -23.25 7.75 26.40
CA ASP A 69 -23.22 7.53 27.84
C ASP A 69 -23.87 6.18 28.17
N GLU A 70 -23.94 5.84 29.45
CA GLU A 70 -24.58 4.62 29.95
C GLU A 70 -26.11 4.59 29.77
N ALA A 71 -26.76 5.68 29.34
CA ALA A 71 -28.22 5.75 29.19
C ALA A 71 -28.74 5.07 27.92
N GLY A 72 -27.86 4.66 27.01
CA GLY A 72 -28.22 3.79 25.88
C GLY A 72 -28.86 4.50 24.68
N GLU A 73 -28.70 5.82 24.52
CA GLU A 73 -29.08 6.48 23.26
C GLU A 73 -28.06 6.18 22.16
N ALA A 74 -28.52 5.60 21.04
CA ALA A 74 -27.67 5.15 19.96
C ALA A 74 -27.00 6.32 19.20
N ALA A 75 -25.68 6.29 19.11
CA ALA A 75 -24.86 7.27 18.39
C ALA A 75 -23.73 6.59 17.62
N ASN A 76 -23.52 6.97 16.36
CA ASN A 76 -22.49 6.43 15.46
C ASN A 76 -21.48 7.48 14.98
N GLU A 77 -21.59 8.72 15.46
CA GLU A 77 -20.72 9.84 15.11
C GLU A 77 -20.41 10.71 16.33
N PHE A 78 -19.14 11.01 16.52
CA PHE A 78 -18.60 11.71 17.68
C PHE A 78 -17.58 12.77 17.24
N ASP A 79 -17.45 13.81 18.06
CA ASP A 79 -16.43 14.84 17.94
C ASP A 79 -15.09 14.32 18.50
N SER A 80 -13.94 14.71 17.96
CA SER A 80 -12.62 14.27 18.49
C SER A 80 -12.27 14.83 19.86
N GLU A 81 -13.09 15.74 20.40
CA GLU A 81 -13.04 16.17 21.80
C GLU A 81 -13.88 15.30 22.74
N VAL A 82 -14.56 14.24 22.26
CA VAL A 82 -15.32 13.33 23.14
C VAL A 82 -14.38 12.69 24.18
N ASP A 83 -14.75 12.75 25.46
CA ASP A 83 -13.92 12.18 26.54
C ASP A 83 -13.98 10.64 26.56
N GLU A 84 -15.10 10.04 26.19
CA GLU A 84 -15.32 8.58 26.23
C GLU A 84 -16.42 8.15 25.25
N VAL A 85 -16.26 6.99 24.62
CA VAL A 85 -17.26 6.36 23.73
C VAL A 85 -17.74 5.05 24.35
N PHE A 86 -19.05 4.84 24.40
CA PHE A 86 -19.67 3.69 25.06
C PHE A 86 -20.25 2.69 24.05
N VAL A 87 -20.31 1.42 24.44
CA VAL A 87 -21.11 0.36 23.79
C VAL A 87 -22.02 -0.25 24.83
N CYS A 88 -23.30 0.09 24.74
CA CYS A 88 -24.36 -0.38 25.62
C CYS A 88 -24.92 -1.70 25.04
N PHE A 89 -25.08 -2.73 25.86
CA PHE A 89 -25.42 -4.08 25.39
C PHE A 89 -26.33 -4.87 26.33
N GLU A 90 -27.03 -5.85 25.75
CA GLU A 90 -27.80 -6.88 26.44
C GLU A 90 -27.39 -8.26 25.90
N VAL A 91 -27.24 -9.25 26.78
CA VAL A 91 -26.84 -10.62 26.46
C VAL A 91 -27.84 -11.64 27.00
N GLU A 92 -28.10 -12.68 26.21
CA GLU A 92 -28.98 -13.80 26.55
C GLU A 92 -28.21 -15.12 26.48
N ASP A 93 -28.57 -16.08 27.34
CA ASP A 93 -27.97 -17.41 27.47
C ASP A 93 -26.43 -17.44 27.66
N VAL A 94 -25.87 -16.36 28.22
CA VAL A 94 -24.47 -16.28 28.66
C VAL A 94 -24.34 -16.81 30.10
N PRO A 95 -23.59 -17.91 30.37
CA PRO A 95 -23.37 -18.40 31.73
C PRO A 95 -22.67 -17.35 32.62
N PRO A 96 -22.99 -17.26 33.93
CA PRO A 96 -22.50 -16.17 34.80
C PRO A 96 -20.98 -15.97 34.84
N ASP A 97 -20.20 -17.05 34.74
CA ASP A 97 -18.73 -17.02 34.78
C ASP A 97 -18.09 -16.78 33.39
N THR A 98 -18.89 -16.45 32.37
CA THR A 98 -18.41 -16.27 31.00
C THR A 98 -17.83 -14.87 30.81
N MET A 99 -16.58 -14.82 30.37
CA MET A 99 -15.88 -13.57 30.07
C MET A 99 -16.49 -12.85 28.85
N LEU A 100 -16.99 -11.64 29.05
CA LEU A 100 -17.36 -10.72 27.96
C LEU A 100 -16.20 -9.76 27.68
N ARG A 101 -15.91 -9.49 26.40
CA ARG A 101 -14.85 -8.56 25.97
C ARG A 101 -15.27 -7.69 24.79
N SER A 102 -14.72 -6.47 24.76
CA SER A 102 -14.70 -5.60 23.58
C SER A 102 -13.26 -5.42 23.09
N HIS A 103 -13.09 -5.25 21.79
CA HIS A 103 -11.80 -4.93 21.16
C HIS A 103 -12.03 -3.78 20.17
N TRP A 104 -11.31 -2.68 20.36
CA TRP A 104 -11.53 -1.42 19.66
C TRP A 104 -10.39 -1.14 18.70
N ILE A 105 -10.74 -0.78 17.45
CA ILE A 105 -9.81 -0.69 16.32
C ILE A 105 -10.08 0.61 15.56
N TYR A 106 -9.06 1.46 15.42
CA TYR A 106 -9.09 2.56 14.45
C TYR A 106 -8.84 2.02 13.03
N THR A 107 -9.60 2.50 12.04
CA THR A 107 -9.56 2.00 10.65
C THR A 107 -9.32 3.09 9.60
N GLY A 108 -8.80 4.25 10.01
CA GLY A 108 -8.32 5.29 9.09
C GLY A 108 -6.82 5.15 8.77
N GLN A 109 -6.43 5.64 7.60
CA GLN A 109 -5.05 5.84 7.11
C GLN A 109 -3.97 4.89 7.69
N ASP A 110 -3.90 3.70 7.10
CA ASP A 110 -2.68 2.87 6.99
C ASP A 110 -2.02 2.36 8.29
N ALA A 111 -2.63 2.56 9.45
CA ALA A 111 -2.18 2.01 10.74
C ALA A 111 -3.36 1.52 11.60
N GLU A 112 -3.37 0.23 11.93
CA GLU A 112 -4.30 -0.32 12.92
C GLU A 112 -3.79 0.02 14.33
N PHE A 113 -4.53 0.85 15.06
CA PHE A 113 -4.38 1.04 16.50
C PHE A 113 -5.38 0.14 17.23
N GLU A 114 -4.88 -0.81 18.02
CA GLU A 114 -5.66 -1.73 18.85
C GLU A 114 -5.65 -1.28 20.31
N ALA A 115 -6.84 -1.17 20.92
CA ALA A 115 -6.99 -0.94 22.35
C ALA A 115 -7.66 -2.14 23.05
N PHE A 116 -6.97 -2.64 24.09
CA PHE A 116 -7.45 -3.58 25.11
C PHE A 116 -7.55 -2.78 26.43
N ASP A 117 -8.48 -3.03 27.36
CA ASP A 117 -9.43 -4.13 27.54
C ASP A 117 -10.57 -3.59 28.44
N ASN A 118 -11.78 -4.15 28.35
CA ASN A 118 -12.74 -4.10 29.45
C ASN A 118 -13.31 -5.52 29.63
N GLN A 119 -13.23 -6.05 30.84
CA GLN A 119 -13.60 -7.43 31.18
C GLN A 119 -14.75 -7.43 32.19
N LEU A 120 -15.89 -7.97 31.80
CA LEU A 120 -17.09 -8.08 32.63
C LEU A 120 -17.39 -9.56 32.90
N VAL A 121 -17.61 -9.89 34.17
CA VAL A 121 -17.96 -11.23 34.65
C VAL A 121 -19.36 -11.17 35.24
N GLY A 122 -20.33 -11.68 34.49
CA GLY A 122 -21.74 -11.75 34.89
C GLY A 122 -22.53 -10.45 34.69
N GLY A 123 -23.70 -10.58 34.08
CA GLY A 123 -24.64 -9.49 33.79
C GLY A 123 -25.55 -9.86 32.62
N ARG A 124 -26.81 -9.44 32.64
CA ARG A 124 -27.70 -9.52 31.45
C ARG A 124 -27.59 -8.29 30.57
N GLU A 125 -27.26 -7.16 31.17
CA GLU A 125 -27.07 -5.87 30.53
C GLU A 125 -25.77 -5.24 31.07
N GLY A 126 -25.18 -4.34 30.31
CA GLY A 126 -23.97 -3.63 30.71
C GLY A 126 -23.44 -2.75 29.60
N PHE A 127 -22.25 -2.18 29.81
CA PHE A 127 -21.56 -1.41 28.80
C PHE A 127 -20.07 -1.72 28.77
N PHE A 128 -19.47 -1.48 27.61
CA PHE A 128 -18.04 -1.26 27.46
C PHE A 128 -17.81 0.22 27.18
N SER A 129 -16.64 0.74 27.54
CA SER A 129 -16.24 2.09 27.16
C SER A 129 -14.80 2.13 26.66
N LEU A 130 -14.50 3.15 25.87
CA LEU A 130 -13.15 3.54 25.44
C LEU A 130 -12.97 5.02 25.71
N GLY A 131 -12.19 5.35 26.74
CA GLY A 131 -11.77 6.72 27.04
C GLY A 131 -10.82 7.27 25.96
N ARG A 132 -10.82 8.60 25.82
CA ARG A 132 -9.96 9.35 24.90
C ARG A 132 -8.48 8.97 25.07
N PRO A 133 -7.78 8.52 24.00
CA PRO A 133 -6.35 8.23 24.08
C PRO A 133 -5.51 9.45 24.51
N PRO A 134 -4.35 9.27 25.16
CA PRO A 134 -3.49 10.38 25.59
C PRO A 134 -3.06 11.32 24.45
N GLU A 135 -2.85 10.77 23.26
CA GLU A 135 -2.55 11.46 22.01
C GLU A 135 -3.79 12.11 21.33
N GLY A 136 -4.97 11.93 21.90
CA GLY A 136 -6.27 12.33 21.34
C GLY A 136 -6.84 11.28 20.38
N TRP A 137 -8.10 11.47 19.98
CA TRP A 137 -8.72 10.60 18.97
C TRP A 137 -8.17 10.90 17.58
N LEU A 138 -7.79 9.85 16.84
CA LEU A 138 -7.54 9.94 15.41
C LEU A 138 -8.87 10.15 14.68
N VAL A 139 -8.92 11.09 13.74
CA VAL A 139 -10.13 11.37 12.95
C VAL A 139 -10.34 10.28 11.91
N GLY A 140 -11.53 9.71 11.83
CA GLY A 140 -11.87 8.65 10.88
C GLY A 140 -12.83 7.60 11.44
N GLU A 141 -12.87 6.45 10.78
CA GLU A 141 -13.76 5.34 11.11
C GLU A 141 -13.13 4.40 12.14
N TYR A 142 -13.93 3.96 13.11
CA TYR A 142 -13.57 3.01 14.16
C TYR A 142 -14.51 1.79 14.11
N ARG A 143 -14.01 0.67 14.62
CA ARG A 143 -14.76 -0.57 14.80
C ARG A 143 -14.58 -1.09 16.20
N VAL A 144 -15.64 -1.66 16.76
CA VAL A 144 -15.60 -2.37 18.03
C VAL A 144 -16.15 -3.77 17.84
N ALA A 145 -15.31 -4.76 18.14
CA ALA A 145 -15.61 -6.18 18.06
C ALA A 145 -16.01 -6.71 19.44
N LEU A 146 -17.14 -7.40 19.53
CA LEU A 146 -17.67 -7.92 20.80
C LEU A 146 -17.56 -9.45 20.85
N PHE A 147 -17.14 -9.96 22.00
CA PHE A 147 -16.81 -11.37 22.22
C PHE A 147 -17.51 -11.95 23.45
N VAL A 148 -17.98 -13.19 23.31
CA VAL A 148 -18.40 -14.06 24.41
C VAL A 148 -17.37 -15.19 24.50
N GLY A 149 -16.56 -15.18 25.56
CA GLY A 149 -15.38 -16.04 25.70
C GLY A 149 -14.40 -15.84 24.53
N PRO A 150 -14.03 -16.91 23.79
CA PRO A 150 -13.15 -16.81 22.62
C PRO A 150 -13.89 -16.43 21.32
N ARG A 151 -15.23 -16.41 21.30
CA ARG A 151 -16.02 -16.21 20.07
C ARG A 151 -16.34 -14.74 19.85
N ARG A 152 -15.94 -14.22 18.67
CA ARG A 152 -16.40 -12.93 18.16
C ARG A 152 -17.82 -13.08 17.62
N LEU A 153 -18.78 -12.29 18.13
CA LEU A 153 -20.19 -12.42 17.74
C LEU A 153 -20.73 -11.17 17.02
N ARG A 154 -20.37 -9.97 17.47
CA ARG A 154 -20.80 -8.71 16.83
C ARG A 154 -19.60 -7.81 16.46
N GLN A 155 -19.84 -6.93 15.50
CA GLN A 155 -19.00 -5.77 15.21
C GLN A 155 -19.92 -4.56 15.04
N LEU A 156 -19.63 -3.48 15.75
CA LEU A 156 -20.24 -2.18 15.52
C LEU A 156 -19.19 -1.23 14.91
N SER A 157 -19.66 -0.16 14.27
CA SER A 157 -18.81 0.90 13.74
C SER A 157 -19.31 2.26 14.24
N PHE A 158 -18.38 3.18 14.45
CA PHE A 158 -18.65 4.59 14.69
C PHE A 158 -17.54 5.41 14.04
N SER A 159 -17.75 6.72 13.91
CA SER A 159 -16.70 7.62 13.42
C SER A 159 -16.41 8.72 14.42
N ILE A 160 -15.13 9.05 14.54
CA ILE A 160 -14.67 10.30 15.13
C ILE A 160 -14.49 11.29 13.98
N LYS A 161 -15.18 12.42 14.02
CA LYS A 161 -14.89 13.56 13.14
C LYS A 161 -13.86 14.45 13.82
N ALA A 162 -13.11 15.23 13.02
CA ALA A 162 -12.43 16.40 13.55
C ALA A 162 -13.46 17.25 14.30
N PRO A 163 -13.07 18.04 15.32
CA PRO A 163 -14.06 18.74 16.10
C PRO A 163 -14.88 19.60 15.16
N VAL A 164 -16.18 19.75 15.41
CA VAL A 164 -16.93 20.81 14.74
C VAL A 164 -16.52 22.11 15.40
N VAL A 165 -15.30 22.54 15.04
CA VAL A 165 -14.75 23.85 15.28
C VAL A 165 -15.59 24.79 14.42
N VAL A 166 -16.77 25.13 14.95
CA VAL A 166 -17.29 26.47 14.81
C VAL A 166 -16.32 27.38 15.55
N ALA A 167 -15.14 27.55 14.95
CA ALA A 167 -14.39 28.77 15.14
C ALA A 167 -15.40 29.88 14.87
N PRO A 168 -15.38 31.00 15.63
CA PRO A 168 -15.90 32.21 15.03
C PRO A 168 -15.22 32.33 13.67
N GLU A 169 -15.98 32.45 12.58
CA GLU A 169 -15.43 32.67 11.25
C GLU A 169 -14.72 34.03 11.29
N THR A 170 -13.47 34.04 11.78
CA THR A 170 -12.50 35.09 11.49
C THR A 170 -12.34 35.01 9.98
N PRO A 171 -12.87 35.98 9.23
CA PRO A 171 -12.88 35.89 7.78
C PRO A 171 -11.44 35.72 7.31
N GLU A 172 -11.24 34.84 6.34
CA GLU A 172 -9.92 34.56 5.80
C GLU A 172 -9.23 35.89 5.42
N PRO A 173 -7.98 36.13 5.83
CA PRO A 173 -7.35 37.43 5.60
C PRO A 173 -7.36 37.79 4.12
N THR A 174 -7.88 38.98 3.79
CA THR A 174 -8.06 39.45 2.40
C THR A 174 -6.75 39.84 1.71
N GLU A 175 -5.63 39.78 2.44
CA GLU A 175 -4.27 39.99 1.94
C GLU A 175 -3.48 38.68 2.02
N LEU A 176 -2.86 38.28 0.91
CA LEU A 176 -2.06 37.05 0.79
C LEU A 176 -1.03 36.91 1.92
N LYS A 177 -0.36 38.01 2.27
CA LYS A 177 0.66 38.05 3.32
C LYS A 177 0.09 37.80 4.71
N ALA A 178 -1.09 38.34 5.00
CA ALA A 178 -1.76 38.13 6.27
C ALA A 178 -2.23 36.67 6.42
N LEU A 179 -2.73 36.06 5.32
CA LEU A 179 -3.06 34.63 5.29
C LEU A 179 -1.83 33.77 5.56
N ALA A 180 -0.73 33.99 4.84
CA ALA A 180 0.48 33.19 5.00
C ALA A 180 0.96 33.17 6.46
N ARG A 181 0.94 34.34 7.14
CA ARG A 181 1.27 34.45 8.56
C ARG A 181 0.26 33.76 9.48
N SER A 182 -1.04 33.79 9.19
CA SER A 182 -2.05 33.14 10.05
C SER A 182 -2.03 31.61 9.93
N LEU A 183 -1.79 31.05 8.74
CA LEU A 183 -1.68 29.59 8.54
C LEU A 183 -0.52 28.97 9.33
N VAL A 184 0.59 29.69 9.48
CA VAL A 184 1.77 29.23 10.23
C VAL A 184 1.73 29.59 11.72
N GLN A 185 0.68 30.26 12.19
CA GLN A 185 0.58 30.69 13.58
C GLN A 185 0.55 29.48 14.53
N GLY A 186 1.43 29.49 15.53
CA GLY A 186 1.55 28.39 16.50
C GLY A 186 2.22 27.12 15.96
N LYS A 187 2.68 27.09 14.71
CA LYS A 187 3.48 25.98 14.16
C LYS A 187 4.95 26.13 14.57
N ALA A 188 5.54 25.06 15.11
CA ALA A 188 6.86 25.10 15.74
C ALA A 188 8.01 24.79 14.78
N SER A 189 7.82 23.91 13.79
CA SER A 189 8.85 23.49 12.83
C SER A 189 8.65 24.09 11.45
N ASP A 190 9.73 24.25 10.68
CA ASP A 190 9.64 24.69 9.28
C ASP A 190 8.84 23.71 8.41
N GLN A 191 8.88 22.41 8.75
CA GLN A 191 8.06 21.38 8.11
C GLN A 191 6.55 21.63 8.33
N ASP A 192 6.11 21.86 9.56
CA ASP A 192 4.70 22.14 9.87
C ASP A 192 4.21 23.42 9.18
N ARG A 193 5.09 24.42 9.08
CA ARG A 193 4.82 25.70 8.45
C ARG A 193 4.66 25.53 6.93
N ALA A 194 5.61 24.85 6.28
CA ALA A 194 5.53 24.53 4.85
C ALA A 194 4.30 23.65 4.53
N LEU A 195 3.99 22.67 5.39
CA LEU A 195 2.83 21.80 5.24
C LEU A 195 1.51 22.57 5.35
N ALA A 196 1.38 23.50 6.29
CA ALA A 196 0.20 24.34 6.43
C ALA A 196 -0.06 25.20 5.17
N LEU A 197 0.98 25.76 4.57
CA LEU A 197 0.89 26.48 3.30
C LEU A 197 0.48 25.55 2.16
N TYR A 198 1.17 24.40 2.01
CA TYR A 198 0.90 23.40 0.98
C TYR A 198 -0.54 22.87 1.02
N SER A 199 -1.02 22.46 2.21
CA SER A 199 -2.39 21.98 2.40
C SER A 199 -3.42 23.05 2.04
N TRP A 200 -3.21 24.30 2.47
CA TRP A 200 -4.12 25.39 2.14
C TRP A 200 -4.21 25.60 0.61
N LEU A 201 -3.09 25.54 -0.14
CA LEU A 201 -3.14 25.60 -1.62
C LEU A 201 -3.97 24.43 -2.19
N GLY A 202 -3.69 23.20 -1.75
CA GLY A 202 -4.37 21.99 -2.22
C GLY A 202 -5.87 21.94 -1.94
N GLU A 203 -6.31 22.61 -0.88
CA GLU A 203 -7.72 22.71 -0.48
C GLU A 203 -8.44 23.89 -1.17
N ASN A 204 -7.77 25.03 -1.38
CA ASN A 204 -8.43 26.30 -1.73
C ASN A 204 -8.20 26.78 -3.18
N VAL A 205 -7.20 26.27 -3.90
CA VAL A 205 -6.91 26.67 -5.29
C VAL A 205 -7.31 25.53 -6.24
N ALA A 206 -8.02 25.81 -7.33
CA ALA A 206 -8.41 24.78 -8.32
C ALA A 206 -7.51 24.80 -9.56
N TYR A 207 -7.34 23.66 -10.21
CA TYR A 207 -6.57 23.58 -11.45
C TYR A 207 -7.37 24.09 -12.66
N ASP A 208 -6.80 25.02 -13.44
CA ASP A 208 -7.39 25.60 -14.65
C ASP A 208 -7.24 24.65 -15.84
N VAL A 209 -8.05 23.58 -15.88
CA VAL A 209 -8.00 22.57 -16.95
C VAL A 209 -8.31 23.17 -18.32
N ASP A 210 -9.27 24.10 -18.40
CA ASP A 210 -9.62 24.76 -19.67
C ASP A 210 -8.47 25.64 -20.18
N GLY A 211 -7.84 26.45 -19.32
CA GLY A 211 -6.65 27.23 -19.67
C GLY A 211 -5.47 26.33 -20.05
N PHE A 212 -5.24 25.25 -19.30
CA PHE A 212 -4.22 24.26 -19.59
C PHE A 212 -4.39 23.61 -20.97
N LEU A 213 -5.58 23.09 -21.28
CA LEU A 213 -5.87 22.40 -22.55
C LEU A 213 -5.82 23.34 -23.77
N LYS A 214 -6.02 24.66 -23.58
CA LYS A 214 -5.94 25.67 -24.65
C LYS A 214 -4.55 26.31 -24.79
N GLY A 215 -3.68 26.21 -23.78
CA GLY A 215 -2.45 27.00 -23.69
C GLY A 215 -2.68 28.45 -23.25
N GLU A 216 -3.82 28.74 -22.62
CA GLU A 216 -4.29 30.09 -22.24
C GLU A 216 -4.32 30.23 -20.71
N TYR A 217 -3.14 30.26 -20.07
CA TYR A 217 -3.01 30.11 -18.61
C TYR A 217 -3.47 31.33 -17.76
N GLY A 218 -3.62 32.50 -18.40
CA GLY A 218 -3.93 33.75 -17.71
C GLY A 218 -2.82 34.24 -16.77
N ASP A 219 -3.18 35.15 -15.85
CA ASP A 219 -2.24 35.66 -14.84
C ASP A 219 -1.98 34.60 -13.76
N CYS A 220 -0.72 34.17 -13.67
CA CYS A 220 -0.19 33.17 -12.74
C CYS A 220 0.66 33.79 -11.62
N SER A 221 0.57 35.12 -11.39
CA SER A 221 1.19 35.77 -10.24
C SER A 221 0.47 35.41 -8.94
N ALA A 222 1.21 35.33 -7.83
CA ALA A 222 0.67 34.89 -6.53
C ALA A 222 -0.57 35.70 -6.09
N GLU A 223 -0.56 37.03 -6.29
CA GLU A 223 -1.70 37.91 -5.99
C GLU A 223 -2.93 37.63 -6.86
N ALA A 224 -2.74 37.32 -8.15
CA ALA A 224 -3.84 36.98 -9.05
C ALA A 224 -4.41 35.60 -8.75
N VAL A 225 -3.56 34.60 -8.49
CA VAL A 225 -3.98 33.24 -8.09
C VAL A 225 -4.70 33.27 -6.75
N PHE A 226 -4.16 34.02 -5.78
CA PHE A 226 -4.82 34.24 -4.50
C PHE A 226 -6.25 34.78 -4.73
N LYS A 227 -6.42 35.87 -5.48
CA LYS A 227 -7.77 36.44 -5.73
C LYS A 227 -8.69 35.53 -6.56
N ARG A 228 -8.16 34.81 -7.56
CA ARG A 228 -8.94 33.96 -8.48
C ARG A 228 -9.30 32.59 -7.90
N ARG A 229 -8.48 32.05 -6.99
CA ARG A 229 -8.54 30.65 -6.51
C ARG A 229 -8.52 29.59 -7.64
N VAL A 230 -8.01 29.92 -8.83
CA VAL A 230 -7.93 29.04 -10.01
C VAL A 230 -6.66 29.34 -10.81
N THR A 231 -5.85 28.33 -11.15
CA THR A 231 -4.61 28.50 -11.95
C THR A 231 -4.02 27.18 -12.48
N VAL A 232 -2.94 27.25 -13.27
CA VAL A 232 -2.11 26.10 -13.70
C VAL A 232 -0.86 25.94 -12.81
N CYS A 233 -0.02 24.93 -13.07
CA CYS A 233 1.14 24.56 -12.24
C CYS A 233 2.06 25.74 -11.85
N SER A 234 2.40 26.61 -12.79
CA SER A 234 3.23 27.80 -12.52
C SER A 234 2.60 28.74 -11.48
N GLY A 235 1.28 28.87 -11.45
CA GLY A 235 0.57 29.68 -10.47
C GLY A 235 0.54 29.07 -9.07
N TYR A 236 0.44 27.73 -8.96
CA TYR A 236 0.62 27.03 -7.68
C TYR A 236 2.03 27.26 -7.14
N ALA A 237 3.04 27.04 -7.99
CA ALA A 237 4.45 27.17 -7.60
C ALA A 237 4.81 28.62 -7.18
N ASN A 238 4.31 29.62 -7.91
CA ASN A 238 4.47 31.04 -7.60
C ASN A 238 3.76 31.42 -6.29
N LEU A 239 2.55 30.91 -6.06
CA LEU A 239 1.78 31.20 -4.85
C LEU A 239 2.43 30.58 -3.61
N PHE A 240 2.84 29.30 -3.68
CA PHE A 240 3.55 28.64 -2.60
C PHE A 240 4.84 29.40 -2.24
N LYS A 241 5.67 29.76 -3.25
CA LYS A 241 6.89 30.56 -3.02
C LYS A 241 6.57 31.89 -2.34
N ALA A 242 5.57 32.63 -2.81
CA ALA A 242 5.23 33.93 -2.22
C ALA A 242 4.75 33.82 -0.75
N MET A 243 4.04 32.75 -0.40
CA MET A 243 3.64 32.49 0.98
C MET A 243 4.82 32.04 1.85
N ALA A 244 5.70 31.19 1.31
CA ALA A 244 6.92 30.71 1.96
C ALA A 244 7.89 31.87 2.26
N ASP A 245 8.19 32.70 1.26
CA ASP A 245 9.06 33.88 1.38
C ASP A 245 8.52 34.87 2.44
N GLU A 246 7.19 35.08 2.52
CA GLU A 246 6.57 35.96 3.51
C GLU A 246 6.74 35.46 4.96
N VAL A 247 6.75 34.14 5.16
CA VAL A 247 7.00 33.55 6.48
C VAL A 247 8.48 33.24 6.73
N GLY A 248 9.37 33.60 5.79
CA GLY A 248 10.82 33.39 5.93
C GLY A 248 11.27 31.93 5.71
N LEU A 249 10.48 31.12 5.00
CA LEU A 249 10.93 29.83 4.48
C LEU A 249 11.59 30.05 3.11
N GLU A 250 12.87 29.69 2.97
CA GLU A 250 13.55 29.76 1.67
C GLU A 250 12.90 28.77 0.68
N SER A 251 12.24 29.29 -0.37
CA SER A 251 11.66 28.47 -1.43
C SER A 251 12.04 28.98 -2.82
N GLU A 252 12.24 28.06 -3.75
CA GLU A 252 12.50 28.35 -5.16
C GLU A 252 11.44 27.69 -6.05
N VAL A 253 11.07 28.38 -7.13
CA VAL A 253 10.25 27.79 -8.20
C VAL A 253 11.18 27.02 -9.13
N VAL A 254 10.79 25.80 -9.45
CA VAL A 254 11.55 24.91 -10.32
C VAL A 254 10.68 24.59 -11.54
N ASP A 255 11.16 24.97 -12.72
CA ASP A 255 10.59 24.59 -14.01
C ASP A 255 11.23 23.30 -14.53
N GLY A 256 10.49 22.53 -15.33
CA GLY A 256 11.01 21.32 -15.95
C GLY A 256 9.99 20.51 -16.73
N PHE A 257 10.33 19.25 -16.95
CA PHE A 257 9.58 18.27 -17.73
C PHE A 257 8.87 17.29 -16.79
N SER A 258 7.63 16.94 -17.10
CA SER A 258 6.83 16.02 -16.31
C SER A 258 6.31 14.80 -17.09
N LYS A 259 6.06 13.71 -16.37
CA LYS A 259 5.29 12.54 -16.87
C LYS A 259 3.85 12.58 -16.36
N GLY A 260 3.24 13.76 -16.36
CA GLY A 260 1.89 14.01 -15.86
C GLY A 260 0.77 13.67 -16.85
N TYR A 261 -0.36 14.37 -16.72
CA TYR A 261 -1.53 14.20 -17.58
C TYR A 261 -1.18 14.34 -19.08
N GLY A 262 -1.58 13.35 -19.88
CA GLY A 262 -1.28 13.31 -21.32
C GLY A 262 0.12 12.79 -21.69
N TYR A 263 0.95 12.38 -20.71
CA TYR A 263 2.22 11.70 -21.00
C TYR A 263 1.99 10.38 -21.77
N GLN A 264 2.88 10.10 -22.74
CA GLN A 264 2.89 8.87 -23.52
C GLN A 264 4.34 8.42 -23.69
N ALA A 265 4.67 7.20 -23.26
CA ALA A 265 6.04 6.68 -23.25
C ALA A 265 6.74 6.60 -24.62
N ARG A 266 5.97 6.62 -25.73
CA ARG A 266 6.48 6.57 -27.11
C ARG A 266 6.29 7.89 -27.87
N ALA A 267 5.85 8.96 -27.22
CA ALA A 267 5.80 10.28 -27.84
C ALA A 267 7.22 10.84 -27.99
N THR A 268 7.43 11.69 -29.01
CA THR A 268 8.64 12.51 -29.11
C THR A 268 8.78 13.35 -27.83
N PRO A 269 9.96 13.38 -27.18
CA PRO A 269 10.16 14.21 -26.00
C PRO A 269 9.86 15.69 -26.28
N LYS A 270 9.23 16.35 -25.30
CA LYS A 270 8.85 17.77 -25.42
C LYS A 270 10.12 18.63 -25.53
N PRO A 271 10.21 19.59 -26.47
CA PRO A 271 11.40 20.44 -26.58
C PRO A 271 11.55 21.36 -25.36
N GLU A 272 10.44 21.96 -24.94
CA GLU A 272 10.37 22.95 -23.86
C GLU A 272 9.81 22.33 -22.56
N PRO A 273 10.18 22.87 -21.38
CA PRO A 273 9.56 22.54 -20.09
C PRO A 273 8.04 22.69 -20.12
N ASP A 274 7.34 21.79 -19.43
CA ASP A 274 5.88 21.70 -19.44
C ASP A 274 5.23 21.76 -18.05
N HIS A 275 6.04 21.82 -16.99
CA HIS A 275 5.58 21.79 -15.61
C HIS A 275 6.42 22.67 -14.68
N ALA A 276 5.84 23.03 -13.53
CA ALA A 276 6.49 23.84 -12.51
C ALA A 276 6.05 23.42 -11.11
N TRP A 277 7.01 23.38 -10.18
CA TRP A 277 6.86 22.95 -8.79
C TRP A 277 7.81 23.75 -7.88
N ASN A 278 8.01 23.34 -6.63
CA ASN A 278 8.94 24.03 -5.71
C ASN A 278 10.02 23.12 -5.13
N ALA A 279 11.18 23.74 -4.89
CA ALA A 279 12.08 23.32 -3.83
C ALA A 279 11.85 24.24 -2.61
N VAL A 280 11.85 23.68 -1.40
CA VAL A 280 11.74 24.43 -0.15
C VAL A 280 12.79 23.94 0.84
N LYS A 281 13.39 24.85 1.60
CA LYS A 281 14.44 24.53 2.55
C LYS A 281 13.84 24.33 3.94
N ILE A 282 13.94 23.12 4.46
CA ILE A 282 13.41 22.69 5.76
C ILE A 282 14.59 22.24 6.61
N ASP A 283 14.72 22.79 7.82
CA ASP A 283 15.84 22.51 8.74
C ASP A 283 17.22 22.59 8.06
N GLY A 284 17.39 23.61 7.19
CA GLY A 284 18.61 23.87 6.43
C GLY A 284 18.83 22.99 5.18
N ARG A 285 17.95 22.02 4.87
CA ARG A 285 18.06 21.12 3.72
C ARG A 285 16.96 21.39 2.68
N TRP A 286 17.31 21.42 1.41
CA TRP A 286 16.33 21.51 0.32
C TRP A 286 15.51 20.22 0.22
N GLN A 287 14.21 20.36 -0.01
CA GLN A 287 13.19 19.31 -0.15
C GLN A 287 12.31 19.64 -1.35
N LEU A 288 11.78 18.63 -2.04
CA LEU A 288 10.94 18.79 -3.23
C LEU A 288 9.46 18.68 -2.87
N LEU A 289 8.63 19.53 -3.47
CA LEU A 289 7.18 19.41 -3.40
C LEU A 289 6.50 19.90 -4.67
N ASP A 290 5.31 19.37 -4.93
CA ASP A 290 4.41 19.84 -5.99
C ASP A 290 2.99 20.06 -5.43
N ALA A 291 2.68 21.31 -5.12
CA ALA A 291 1.34 21.71 -4.65
C ALA A 291 0.26 21.58 -5.74
N THR A 292 0.64 21.46 -7.02
CA THR A 292 -0.29 21.25 -8.14
C THR A 292 -0.86 19.85 -8.11
N TRP A 293 0.02 18.84 -8.11
CA TRP A 293 -0.39 17.43 -8.07
C TRP A 293 -0.85 17.02 -6.65
N GLY A 294 -0.38 17.73 -5.62
CA GLY A 294 -0.92 17.67 -4.26
C GLY A 294 -2.35 18.16 -4.08
N ALA A 295 -2.89 18.95 -5.03
CA ALA A 295 -4.28 19.42 -4.99
C ALA A 295 -5.30 18.41 -5.56
N GLY A 296 -4.84 17.40 -6.29
CA GLY A 296 -5.65 16.42 -6.99
C GLY A 296 -5.26 16.26 -8.46
N GLY A 297 -6.18 15.74 -9.27
CA GLY A 297 -5.91 15.32 -10.65
C GLY A 297 -6.90 15.86 -11.68
N ILE A 298 -6.71 15.42 -12.93
CA ILE A 298 -7.67 15.63 -14.02
C ILE A 298 -8.39 14.30 -14.27
N ASP A 299 -9.70 14.28 -14.04
CA ASP A 299 -10.58 13.15 -14.32
C ASP A 299 -11.63 13.55 -15.37
N GLN A 300 -11.80 12.75 -16.41
CA GLN A 300 -12.70 13.01 -17.54
C GLN A 300 -12.62 14.45 -18.12
N GLY A 301 -11.40 15.02 -18.16
CA GLY A 301 -11.17 16.38 -18.65
C GLY A 301 -11.61 17.51 -17.70
N LYS A 302 -11.82 17.22 -16.41
CA LYS A 302 -12.17 18.18 -15.36
C LYS A 302 -11.21 18.07 -14.18
N PHE A 303 -11.01 19.16 -13.46
CA PHE A 303 -10.26 19.11 -12.20
C PHE A 303 -11.06 18.36 -11.14
N LYS A 304 -10.44 17.36 -10.53
CA LYS A 304 -10.96 16.60 -9.40
C LYS A 304 -10.06 16.90 -8.21
N ARG A 305 -10.56 17.73 -7.28
CA ARG A 305 -9.83 18.09 -6.05
C ARG A 305 -9.74 16.86 -5.15
N GLU A 306 -8.53 16.42 -4.86
CA GLU A 306 -8.20 15.29 -3.98
C GLU A 306 -6.91 15.66 -3.23
N PRO A 307 -6.98 16.49 -2.18
CA PRO A 307 -5.79 17.03 -1.54
C PRO A 307 -5.01 15.91 -0.83
N SER A 308 -3.74 15.74 -1.15
CA SER A 308 -2.91 14.67 -0.59
C SER A 308 -1.50 15.17 -0.23
N ARG A 309 -0.81 14.41 0.63
CA ARG A 309 0.58 14.68 1.03
C ARG A 309 1.61 13.94 0.18
N ASP A 310 1.16 13.21 -0.85
CA ASP A 310 2.01 12.33 -1.67
C ASP A 310 3.06 13.10 -2.48
N TRP A 311 2.84 14.41 -2.66
CA TRP A 311 3.72 15.36 -3.34
C TRP A 311 4.34 16.38 -2.39
N PHE A 312 4.39 16.11 -1.09
CA PHE A 312 5.02 16.96 -0.07
C PHE A 312 6.30 16.33 0.48
N MET A 313 7.44 17.02 0.36
CA MET A 313 8.76 16.53 0.80
C MET A 313 9.13 15.15 0.20
N VAL A 314 8.83 14.97 -1.09
CA VAL A 314 9.16 13.75 -1.83
C VAL A 314 10.68 13.62 -1.95
N LYS A 315 11.20 12.39 -1.79
CA LYS A 315 12.63 12.15 -1.90
C LYS A 315 13.12 12.32 -3.34
N PRO A 316 14.33 12.86 -3.56
CA PRO A 316 14.92 13.06 -4.89
C PRO A 316 14.89 11.82 -5.81
N ASP A 317 15.25 10.66 -5.27
CA ASP A 317 15.28 9.35 -5.95
C ASP A 317 13.89 8.85 -6.38
N GLN A 318 12.83 9.37 -5.77
CA GLN A 318 11.43 9.05 -6.09
C GLN A 318 10.84 10.10 -7.04
N PHE A 319 11.12 11.38 -6.78
CA PHE A 319 10.60 12.51 -7.54
C PHE A 319 11.10 12.50 -9.01
N ILE A 320 12.37 12.10 -9.23
CA ILE A 320 12.98 12.02 -10.57
C ILE A 320 12.24 11.07 -11.52
N TYR A 321 11.45 10.09 -11.05
CA TYR A 321 10.68 9.22 -11.96
C TYR A 321 9.63 9.99 -12.78
N SER A 322 9.12 11.10 -12.24
CA SER A 322 8.02 11.88 -12.81
C SER A 322 8.37 13.33 -13.13
N HIS A 323 9.42 13.90 -12.52
CA HIS A 323 9.81 15.31 -12.64
C HIS A 323 11.30 15.46 -12.96
N TYR A 324 11.63 16.10 -14.08
CA TYR A 324 13.00 16.41 -14.48
C TYR A 324 13.20 17.93 -14.59
N PRO A 325 13.97 18.59 -13.72
CA PRO A 325 14.15 20.03 -13.71
C PRO A 325 15.04 20.53 -14.86
N SER A 326 14.73 21.71 -15.38
CA SER A 326 15.56 22.40 -16.38
C SER A 326 16.98 22.72 -15.88
N GLN A 327 17.15 22.90 -14.57
CA GLN A 327 18.45 23.11 -13.92
C GLN A 327 18.85 21.84 -13.14
N PRO A 328 19.92 21.11 -13.52
CA PRO A 328 20.29 19.83 -12.89
C PRO A 328 20.47 19.89 -11.37
N LYS A 329 20.90 21.03 -10.81
CA LYS A 329 21.02 21.23 -9.35
C LYS A 329 19.73 20.96 -8.58
N TRP A 330 18.56 21.15 -9.20
CA TRP A 330 17.25 20.96 -8.57
C TRP A 330 16.76 19.51 -8.59
N GLN A 331 17.52 18.58 -9.16
CA GLN A 331 17.24 17.16 -8.99
C GLN A 331 17.44 16.74 -7.54
N LEU A 332 18.36 17.41 -6.81
CA LEU A 332 18.78 17.08 -5.43
C LEU A 332 19.30 15.63 -5.26
N LEU A 333 19.65 14.96 -6.36
CA LEU A 333 20.35 13.67 -6.38
C LEU A 333 21.85 13.89 -6.11
N ASP A 334 22.49 12.92 -5.43
CA ASP A 334 23.95 12.91 -5.25
C ASP A 334 24.68 12.77 -6.59
N GLU A 335 24.13 11.97 -7.51
CA GLU A 335 24.55 11.84 -8.91
C GLU A 335 23.41 12.31 -9.82
N PRO A 336 23.51 13.50 -10.44
CA PRO A 336 22.48 14.00 -11.34
C PRO A 336 22.28 13.09 -12.56
N MET A 337 21.02 12.78 -12.84
CA MET A 337 20.57 11.99 -13.99
C MET A 337 20.54 12.87 -15.25
N GLU A 338 20.91 12.29 -16.39
CA GLU A 338 20.75 12.94 -17.70
C GLU A 338 19.32 12.84 -18.21
N ARG A 339 18.88 13.84 -18.99
CA ARG A 339 17.50 13.93 -19.50
C ARG A 339 17.10 12.70 -20.34
N THR A 340 18.06 12.15 -21.09
CA THR A 340 17.84 10.96 -21.92
C THR A 340 17.58 9.70 -21.10
N ASP A 341 18.11 9.60 -19.88
CA ASP A 341 17.86 8.48 -18.97
C ASP A 341 16.53 8.66 -18.24
N PHE A 342 16.20 9.90 -17.82
CA PHE A 342 14.87 10.24 -17.31
C PHE A 342 13.76 9.87 -18.29
N GLU A 343 13.92 10.17 -19.58
CA GLU A 343 12.96 9.83 -20.63
C GLU A 343 12.78 8.32 -20.80
N GLN A 344 13.79 7.52 -20.43
CA GLN A 344 13.74 6.06 -20.42
C GLN A 344 13.10 5.47 -19.15
N LEU A 345 13.08 6.16 -18.01
CA LEU A 345 12.47 5.62 -16.77
C LEU A 345 10.95 5.35 -16.94
N PRO A 346 10.40 4.25 -16.36
CA PRO A 346 8.97 4.00 -16.33
C PRO A 346 8.19 5.11 -15.61
N LEU A 347 6.91 5.24 -15.93
CA LEU A 347 6.00 6.08 -15.14
C LEU A 347 5.68 5.35 -13.84
N VAL A 348 6.19 5.88 -12.73
CA VAL A 348 5.98 5.39 -11.37
C VAL A 348 5.18 6.44 -10.59
N LYS A 349 4.15 6.01 -9.84
CA LYS A 349 3.34 6.88 -8.97
C LYS A 349 3.79 6.82 -7.50
N PRO A 350 3.49 7.83 -6.65
CA PRO A 350 3.84 7.83 -5.23
C PRO A 350 3.45 6.55 -4.48
N ASP A 351 2.27 6.00 -4.76
CA ASP A 351 1.76 4.74 -4.20
C ASP A 351 2.76 3.57 -4.32
N PHE A 352 3.57 3.54 -5.38
CA PHE A 352 4.64 2.55 -5.54
C PHE A 352 5.63 2.61 -4.38
N PHE A 353 6.09 3.82 -4.05
CA PHE A 353 7.05 4.07 -2.98
C PHE A 353 6.42 3.96 -1.59
N HIS A 354 5.16 4.39 -1.43
CA HIS A 354 4.41 4.27 -0.16
C HIS A 354 4.18 2.81 0.24
N LEU A 355 3.93 1.93 -0.74
CA LEU A 355 3.82 0.48 -0.53
C LEU A 355 5.20 -0.21 -0.44
N GLY A 356 6.30 0.55 -0.45
CA GLY A 356 7.67 0.05 -0.36
C GLY A 356 8.06 -0.87 -1.51
N LEU A 357 7.51 -0.63 -2.71
CA LEU A 357 7.85 -1.40 -3.91
C LEU A 357 9.19 -0.92 -4.50
N HIS A 358 9.89 -1.86 -5.13
CA HIS A 358 11.14 -1.66 -5.83
C HIS A 358 11.13 -2.44 -7.16
N LEU A 359 11.84 -1.90 -8.16
CA LEU A 359 12.04 -2.55 -9.45
C LEU A 359 13.17 -3.60 -9.33
N ASP A 360 12.84 -4.88 -9.48
CA ASP A 360 13.83 -5.97 -9.54
C ASP A 360 14.22 -6.31 -11.01
N SER A 361 13.45 -5.84 -12.00
CA SER A 361 13.78 -5.93 -13.42
C SER A 361 13.11 -4.82 -14.26
N HIS A 362 13.67 -4.56 -15.44
CA HIS A 362 13.18 -3.60 -16.44
C HIS A 362 13.03 -2.17 -15.90
N GLU A 363 14.16 -1.50 -15.65
CA GLU A 363 14.22 -0.08 -15.24
C GLU A 363 13.85 0.90 -16.38
N GLN A 364 13.47 0.40 -17.56
CA GLN A 364 13.11 1.18 -18.74
C GLN A 364 11.63 1.04 -19.10
N VAL A 365 11.00 2.16 -19.49
CA VAL A 365 9.59 2.26 -19.87
C VAL A 365 9.27 1.53 -21.17
N LEU A 366 10.25 1.45 -22.08
CA LEU A 366 10.12 0.71 -23.35
C LEU A 366 10.68 -0.70 -23.17
N ILE A 367 9.85 -1.69 -23.45
CA ILE A 367 10.22 -3.10 -23.37
C ILE A 367 9.95 -3.75 -24.72
N GLU A 368 10.90 -4.54 -25.22
CA GLU A 368 10.72 -5.39 -26.40
C GLU A 368 10.68 -6.87 -25.98
N THR A 369 9.79 -7.65 -26.61
CA THR A 369 9.59 -9.07 -26.29
C THR A 369 9.15 -9.85 -27.54
N ASP A 370 9.46 -11.14 -27.58
CA ASP A 370 8.88 -12.10 -28.51
C ASP A 370 7.56 -12.70 -28.02
N GLY A 371 6.77 -11.98 -27.21
CA GLY A 371 5.37 -12.30 -26.91
C GLY A 371 5.11 -12.83 -25.49
N ASP A 372 6.16 -13.12 -24.73
CA ASP A 372 6.13 -13.40 -23.30
C ASP A 372 7.08 -12.49 -22.52
N LEU A 373 6.64 -11.98 -21.37
CA LEU A 373 7.35 -10.98 -20.57
C LEU A 373 7.24 -11.29 -19.07
N GLU A 374 8.35 -11.16 -18.34
CA GLU A 374 8.42 -11.36 -16.90
C GLU A 374 8.97 -10.10 -16.19
N ILE A 375 8.08 -9.32 -15.57
CA ILE A 375 8.45 -8.18 -14.71
C ILE A 375 8.61 -8.66 -13.26
N LYS A 376 9.70 -8.24 -12.62
CA LYS A 376 10.00 -8.56 -11.22
C LYS A 376 9.99 -7.29 -10.40
N LEU A 377 9.33 -7.38 -9.26
CA LEU A 377 9.24 -6.31 -8.27
C LEU A 377 9.49 -6.92 -6.90
N SER A 378 10.16 -6.21 -6.01
CA SER A 378 10.15 -6.53 -4.58
C SER A 378 9.31 -5.51 -3.82
N GLY A 379 8.84 -5.87 -2.62
CA GLY A 379 7.90 -5.05 -1.86
C GLY A 379 7.89 -5.34 -0.37
N GLN A 380 7.04 -4.64 0.37
CA GLN A 380 6.63 -5.07 1.71
C GLN A 380 5.96 -6.45 1.64
N SER A 381 6.11 -7.23 2.71
CA SER A 381 5.83 -8.68 2.70
C SER A 381 4.36 -9.08 2.61
N ASP A 382 3.45 -8.10 2.58
CA ASP A 382 2.00 -8.23 2.63
C ASP A 382 1.29 -7.62 1.40
N CYS A 383 1.92 -6.68 0.69
CA CYS A 383 1.39 -6.05 -0.54
C CYS A 383 0.93 -7.07 -1.59
N LEU A 384 -0.10 -6.73 -2.36
CA LEU A 384 -0.70 -7.57 -3.39
C LEU A 384 -0.70 -6.83 -4.72
N LEU A 385 -0.11 -7.45 -5.74
CA LEU A 385 -0.05 -6.90 -7.08
C LEU A 385 -1.05 -7.59 -8.02
N SER A 386 -1.53 -6.83 -9.00
CA SER A 386 -2.29 -7.31 -10.15
C SER A 386 -1.82 -6.55 -11.40
N ALA A 387 -2.14 -7.04 -12.58
CA ALA A 387 -1.75 -6.40 -13.83
C ALA A 387 -2.87 -6.41 -14.86
N ALA A 388 -2.72 -5.57 -15.88
CA ALA A 388 -3.61 -5.49 -17.03
C ALA A 388 -2.82 -5.15 -18.29
N ILE A 389 -3.31 -5.62 -19.44
CA ILE A 389 -2.83 -5.18 -20.75
C ILE A 389 -3.87 -4.24 -21.36
N GLU A 390 -3.41 -3.12 -21.91
CA GLU A 390 -4.20 -2.24 -22.75
C GLU A 390 -3.61 -2.13 -24.16
N GLN A 391 -4.47 -1.89 -25.14
CA GLN A 391 -4.10 -1.47 -26.49
C GLN A 391 -4.99 -0.29 -26.89
N ASN A 392 -4.39 0.79 -27.41
CA ASN A 392 -5.11 2.02 -27.79
C ASN A 392 -5.98 2.61 -26.65
N ASN A 393 -5.47 2.59 -25.41
CA ASN A 393 -6.16 3.02 -24.18
C ASN A 393 -7.46 2.25 -23.87
N VAL A 394 -7.59 1.02 -24.42
CA VAL A 394 -8.67 0.09 -24.10
C VAL A 394 -8.04 -1.14 -23.43
N ARG A 395 -8.48 -1.43 -22.20
CA ARG A 395 -8.10 -2.65 -21.49
C ARG A 395 -8.60 -3.88 -22.25
N LEU A 396 -7.72 -4.84 -22.48
CA LEU A 396 -8.07 -6.05 -23.21
C LEU A 396 -8.97 -6.97 -22.37
N GLU A 397 -10.04 -7.46 -22.99
CA GLU A 397 -10.85 -8.54 -22.43
C GLU A 397 -10.12 -9.87 -22.58
N GLY A 398 -9.84 -10.54 -21.46
CA GLY A 398 -9.11 -11.81 -21.42
C GLY A 398 -8.10 -11.87 -20.27
N SER A 399 -7.43 -13.01 -20.14
CA SER A 399 -6.45 -13.28 -19.10
C SER A 399 -5.04 -13.25 -19.68
N TYR A 400 -4.51 -12.04 -19.85
CA TYR A 400 -3.20 -11.77 -20.47
C TYR A 400 -2.06 -11.58 -19.46
N THR A 401 -2.35 -11.63 -18.16
CA THR A 401 -1.33 -11.49 -17.10
C THR A 401 -1.57 -12.46 -15.96
N LEU A 402 -0.51 -12.95 -15.34
CA LEU A 402 -0.56 -13.79 -14.15
C LEU A 402 0.47 -13.28 -13.14
N VAL A 403 0.02 -12.97 -11.92
CA VAL A 403 0.91 -12.47 -10.86
C VAL A 403 1.19 -13.56 -9.84
N ARG A 404 2.48 -13.84 -9.64
CA ARG A 404 2.98 -14.73 -8.58
C ARG A 404 3.60 -13.88 -7.47
N ARG A 405 3.50 -14.35 -6.23
CA ARG A 405 4.17 -13.76 -5.05
C ARG A 405 4.91 -14.87 -4.29
N ASN A 406 6.12 -14.58 -3.84
CA ASN A 406 6.93 -15.44 -2.98
C ASN A 406 7.65 -14.56 -1.96
N GLY A 407 7.14 -14.56 -0.72
CA GLY A 407 7.51 -13.61 0.32
C GLY A 407 7.31 -12.17 -0.14
N ARG A 408 8.43 -11.45 -0.25
CA ARG A 408 8.51 -10.05 -0.71
C ARG A 408 8.68 -9.89 -2.23
N ARG A 409 8.92 -10.98 -2.98
CA ARG A 409 9.12 -10.91 -4.43
C ARG A 409 7.81 -11.17 -5.16
N HIS A 410 7.51 -10.28 -6.10
CA HIS A 410 6.45 -10.42 -7.07
C HIS A 410 7.02 -10.74 -8.43
N THR A 411 6.25 -11.47 -9.24
CA THR A 411 6.61 -11.78 -10.61
C THR A 411 5.35 -11.75 -11.46
N ILE A 412 5.29 -10.75 -12.33
CA ILE A 412 4.18 -10.50 -13.24
C ILE A 412 4.59 -11.12 -14.58
N GLU A 413 3.91 -12.20 -14.94
CA GLU A 413 3.94 -12.75 -16.29
C GLU A 413 2.92 -11.99 -17.15
N ALA A 414 3.30 -11.60 -18.35
CA ALA A 414 2.45 -10.96 -19.34
C ALA A 414 2.62 -11.61 -20.71
N VAL A 415 1.51 -11.82 -21.41
CA VAL A 415 1.42 -12.36 -22.77
C VAL A 415 0.57 -11.45 -23.64
N PHE A 416 0.81 -11.47 -24.95
CA PHE A 416 0.16 -10.53 -25.89
C PHE A 416 -0.61 -11.30 -26.96
N PRO A 417 -1.83 -10.89 -27.36
CA PRO A 417 -2.64 -11.68 -28.29
C PRO A 417 -2.07 -11.74 -29.72
N ARG A 418 -1.22 -10.79 -30.10
CA ARG A 418 -0.58 -10.69 -31.43
C ARG A 418 0.62 -9.76 -31.36
N ALA A 419 1.38 -9.69 -32.44
CA ALA A 419 2.39 -8.65 -32.62
C ALA A 419 1.75 -7.25 -32.55
N GLY A 420 2.40 -6.30 -31.87
CA GLY A 420 1.89 -4.95 -31.71
C GLY A 420 2.44 -4.24 -30.48
N THR A 421 2.01 -2.99 -30.30
CA THR A 421 2.34 -2.17 -29.13
C THR A 421 1.21 -2.25 -28.10
N TYR A 422 1.58 -2.33 -26.82
CA TYR A 422 0.68 -2.51 -25.69
C TYR A 422 1.15 -1.66 -24.50
N ASN A 423 0.23 -1.33 -23.59
CA ASN A 423 0.60 -0.84 -22.26
C ASN A 423 0.41 -1.98 -21.25
N LEU A 424 1.45 -2.27 -20.47
CA LEU A 424 1.35 -3.12 -19.28
C LEU A 424 1.14 -2.21 -18.07
N LEU A 425 -0.04 -2.28 -17.47
CA LEU A 425 -0.37 -1.56 -16.24
C LEU A 425 -0.24 -2.50 -15.05
N VAL A 426 0.43 -2.04 -14.00
CA VAL A 426 0.56 -2.77 -12.73
C VAL A 426 -0.18 -1.98 -11.64
N PHE A 427 -0.97 -2.71 -10.87
CA PHE A 427 -1.75 -2.18 -9.75
C PHE A 427 -1.31 -2.85 -8.46
N ALA A 428 -1.28 -2.08 -7.38
CA ALA A 428 -0.94 -2.56 -6.04
C ALA A 428 -2.06 -2.24 -5.04
N ARG A 429 -2.21 -3.10 -4.03
CA ARG A 429 -3.12 -2.93 -2.90
C ARG A 429 -2.54 -3.59 -1.65
N ARG A 430 -3.02 -3.21 -0.48
CA ARG A 430 -2.78 -3.94 0.77
C ARG A 430 -3.73 -5.14 0.91
N PRO A 431 -3.46 -6.10 1.81
CA PRO A 431 -4.45 -7.10 2.19
C PRO A 431 -5.78 -6.46 2.63
N GLY A 432 -6.90 -7.08 2.29
CA GLY A 432 -8.24 -6.59 2.66
C GLY A 432 -8.79 -5.45 1.79
N GLU A 433 -7.96 -4.65 1.12
CA GLU A 433 -8.40 -3.66 0.13
C GLU A 433 -9.05 -4.36 -1.08
N THR A 434 -10.16 -3.82 -1.59
CA THR A 434 -10.92 -4.42 -2.72
C THR A 434 -10.45 -3.93 -4.09
N THR A 435 -9.80 -2.78 -4.16
CA THR A 435 -9.36 -2.11 -5.39
C THR A 435 -7.89 -1.70 -5.27
N GLY A 436 -7.08 -1.96 -6.30
CA GLY A 436 -5.69 -1.53 -6.33
C GLY A 436 -5.46 -0.22 -7.07
N GLN A 437 -4.54 0.59 -6.56
CA GLN A 437 -4.01 1.79 -7.19
C GLN A 437 -3.08 1.40 -8.34
N GLY A 438 -3.11 2.12 -9.47
CA GLY A 438 -2.17 1.91 -10.57
C GLY A 438 -0.81 2.52 -10.25
N VAL A 439 0.20 1.69 -9.99
CA VAL A 439 1.51 2.09 -9.43
C VAL A 439 2.63 2.28 -10.46
N ILE A 440 2.63 1.50 -11.54
CA ILE A 440 3.63 1.60 -12.63
C ILE A 440 3.02 1.20 -13.99
N SER A 441 3.50 1.84 -15.06
CA SER A 441 3.15 1.48 -16.44
C SER A 441 4.36 1.39 -17.38
N TYR A 442 4.31 0.41 -18.29
CA TYR A 442 5.30 0.16 -19.34
C TYR A 442 4.65 0.16 -20.72
N SER A 443 5.41 0.55 -21.75
CA SER A 443 4.99 0.44 -23.15
C SER A 443 5.75 -0.70 -23.85
N VAL A 444 5.07 -1.83 -24.00
CA VAL A 444 5.64 -3.08 -24.49
C VAL A 444 5.43 -3.23 -26.00
N GLN A 445 6.49 -3.60 -26.72
CA GLN A 445 6.46 -3.98 -28.12
C GLN A 445 6.60 -5.50 -28.23
N ALA A 446 5.52 -6.19 -28.59
CA ALA A 446 5.52 -7.63 -28.84
C ALA A 446 5.72 -7.92 -30.33
N SER A 447 6.62 -8.85 -30.67
CA SER A 447 6.90 -9.25 -32.07
C SER A 447 6.08 -10.46 -32.56
N ARG A 448 5.49 -11.26 -31.66
CA ARG A 448 4.49 -12.29 -31.95
C ARG A 448 3.41 -12.31 -30.85
N GLY A 449 2.33 -13.07 -31.08
CA GLY A 449 1.34 -13.36 -30.06
C GLY A 449 1.65 -14.65 -29.28
N ALA A 450 1.06 -14.78 -28.09
CA ALA A 450 1.07 -15.97 -27.25
C ALA A 450 -0.35 -16.25 -26.70
N PRO A 451 -0.68 -17.51 -26.36
CA PRO A 451 -1.98 -17.86 -25.78
C PRO A 451 -2.23 -17.16 -24.44
N GLU A 452 -3.50 -16.87 -24.11
CA GLU A 452 -3.90 -16.39 -22.78
C GLU A 452 -3.43 -17.33 -21.66
N LEU A 453 -3.18 -16.75 -20.48
CA LEU A 453 -2.82 -17.43 -19.23
C LEU A 453 -4.08 -17.79 -18.43
N PRO A 454 -4.06 -18.83 -17.57
CA PRO A 454 -5.16 -19.12 -16.66
C PRO A 454 -5.49 -17.92 -15.77
N LYS A 455 -6.78 -17.67 -15.56
CA LYS A 455 -7.24 -16.58 -14.70
C LYS A 455 -6.96 -16.95 -13.24
N THR A 456 -6.40 -16.02 -12.48
CA THR A 456 -6.12 -16.19 -11.05
C THR A 456 -7.04 -15.32 -10.21
N TYR A 457 -7.41 -15.79 -9.02
CA TYR A 457 -8.16 -15.00 -8.03
C TYR A 457 -7.19 -14.40 -6.99
N SER A 458 -7.65 -13.44 -6.18
CA SER A 458 -6.85 -12.76 -5.15
C SER A 458 -6.10 -13.72 -4.21
N SER A 459 -6.78 -14.77 -3.76
CA SER A 459 -6.28 -15.90 -2.97
C SER A 459 -5.02 -16.56 -3.55
N PHE A 460 -4.82 -16.53 -4.88
CA PHE A 460 -3.64 -17.09 -5.53
C PHE A 460 -2.38 -16.32 -5.13
N ALA A 461 -2.44 -14.99 -5.11
CA ALA A 461 -1.33 -14.14 -4.68
C ALA A 461 -1.23 -14.07 -3.15
N GLU A 462 -2.37 -14.04 -2.46
CA GLU A 462 -2.46 -13.98 -0.98
C GLU A 462 -1.84 -15.22 -0.32
N HIS A 463 -2.16 -16.43 -0.81
CA HIS A 463 -1.60 -17.69 -0.32
C HIS A 463 -0.30 -18.12 -1.05
N GLN A 464 0.29 -17.25 -1.88
CA GLN A 464 1.57 -17.48 -2.56
C GLN A 464 1.57 -18.79 -3.40
N VAL A 465 0.50 -19.01 -4.14
CA VAL A 465 0.29 -20.19 -4.98
C VAL A 465 1.21 -20.14 -6.20
N GLU A 466 1.83 -21.27 -6.52
CA GLU A 466 2.69 -21.42 -7.70
C GLU A 466 2.05 -22.42 -8.66
N LEU A 467 1.51 -21.92 -9.78
CA LEU A 467 1.01 -22.78 -10.85
C LEU A 467 2.16 -23.37 -11.67
N ILE A 468 2.32 -24.68 -11.62
CA ILE A 468 3.33 -25.42 -12.40
C ILE A 468 2.79 -25.69 -13.81
N GLY A 469 1.52 -26.06 -13.93
CA GLY A 469 0.82 -26.14 -15.21
C GLY A 469 -0.57 -26.79 -15.15
N PRO A 470 -1.35 -26.76 -16.25
CA PRO A 470 -1.05 -26.08 -17.51
C PRO A 470 -1.05 -24.56 -17.37
N ARG A 471 -0.25 -23.87 -18.20
CA ARG A 471 -0.13 -22.40 -18.21
C ARG A 471 -0.85 -21.72 -19.39
N GLN A 472 -1.78 -22.44 -20.03
CA GLN A 472 -2.68 -21.89 -21.06
C GLN A 472 -4.09 -21.79 -20.47
N ALA A 473 -4.81 -20.72 -20.79
CA ALA A 473 -6.15 -20.44 -20.26
C ALA A 473 -7.21 -21.49 -20.65
N THR A 474 -7.01 -22.20 -21.75
CA THR A 474 -7.97 -23.17 -22.29
C THR A 474 -7.46 -24.61 -22.11
N LEU A 475 -8.28 -25.45 -21.49
CA LEU A 475 -8.09 -26.91 -21.45
C LEU A 475 -8.90 -27.57 -22.58
N ALA A 476 -8.31 -28.57 -23.24
CA ALA A 476 -8.94 -29.29 -24.33
C ALA A 476 -10.04 -30.24 -23.81
N GLU A 477 -11.30 -29.97 -24.15
CA GLU A 477 -12.46 -30.76 -23.75
C GLU A 477 -12.29 -32.23 -24.15
N GLY A 478 -12.66 -33.14 -23.24
CA GLY A 478 -12.63 -34.58 -23.52
C GLY A 478 -11.23 -35.22 -23.57
N ARG A 479 -10.14 -34.44 -23.45
CA ARG A 479 -8.77 -34.96 -23.36
C ARG A 479 -8.26 -34.94 -21.90
N PRO A 480 -7.65 -36.04 -21.40
CA PRO A 480 -7.02 -36.03 -20.08
C PRO A 480 -5.98 -34.90 -19.96
N VAL A 481 -5.99 -34.21 -18.82
CA VAL A 481 -5.02 -33.17 -18.47
C VAL A 481 -4.55 -33.33 -17.04
N GLN A 482 -3.28 -33.05 -16.81
CA GLN A 482 -2.67 -33.01 -15.48
C GLN A 482 -2.54 -31.55 -15.02
N VAL A 483 -3.18 -31.20 -13.91
CA VAL A 483 -3.02 -29.90 -13.25
C VAL A 483 -2.10 -30.04 -12.06
N ARG A 484 -1.11 -29.14 -11.95
CA ARG A 484 -0.03 -29.17 -10.96
C ARG A 484 0.20 -27.78 -10.39
N LEU A 485 0.20 -27.66 -9.06
CA LEU A 485 0.48 -26.40 -8.37
C LEU A 485 1.10 -26.63 -6.98
N LYS A 486 1.79 -25.63 -6.44
CA LYS A 486 2.13 -25.57 -5.00
C LYS A 486 1.20 -24.58 -4.32
N ALA A 487 0.65 -24.93 -3.16
CA ALA A 487 -0.21 -24.06 -2.36
C ALA A 487 0.24 -24.12 -0.89
N PRO A 488 1.17 -23.25 -0.47
CA PRO A 488 1.65 -23.18 0.91
C PRO A 488 0.51 -23.02 1.92
N GLY A 489 0.53 -23.79 3.02
CA GLY A 489 -0.51 -23.73 4.06
C GLY A 489 -1.89 -24.29 3.67
N CYS A 490 -2.07 -24.73 2.43
CA CYS A 490 -3.31 -25.34 1.97
C CYS A 490 -3.44 -26.78 2.51
N ARG A 491 -4.63 -27.15 2.99
CA ARG A 491 -4.92 -28.51 3.51
C ARG A 491 -5.32 -29.47 2.38
N ASP A 492 -6.20 -29.01 1.50
CA ASP A 492 -6.79 -29.80 0.41
C ASP A 492 -6.93 -28.91 -0.84
N VAL A 493 -6.66 -29.47 -2.02
CA VAL A 493 -6.93 -28.82 -3.32
C VAL A 493 -7.89 -29.69 -4.12
N PHE A 494 -8.84 -29.08 -4.81
CA PHE A 494 -9.77 -29.77 -5.71
C PHE A 494 -10.12 -28.92 -6.94
N ALA A 495 -10.37 -29.57 -8.07
CA ALA A 495 -10.97 -28.94 -9.25
C ALA A 495 -12.47 -29.18 -9.24
N GLN A 496 -13.25 -28.11 -9.34
CA GLN A 496 -14.67 -28.18 -9.67
C GLN A 496 -14.81 -28.29 -11.20
N THR A 497 -15.39 -29.39 -11.66
CA THR A 497 -15.80 -29.62 -13.05
C THR A 497 -17.32 -29.67 -13.14
N ARG A 498 -17.87 -29.78 -14.35
CA ARG A 498 -19.31 -30.03 -14.56
C ARG A 498 -19.79 -31.38 -14.00
N THR A 499 -18.90 -32.37 -13.89
CA THR A 499 -19.24 -33.73 -13.43
C THR A 499 -19.05 -33.95 -11.93
N GLY A 500 -18.39 -33.03 -11.23
CA GLY A 500 -18.19 -33.10 -9.79
C GLY A 500 -16.90 -32.43 -9.34
N GLN A 501 -16.38 -32.85 -8.19
CA GLN A 501 -15.09 -32.39 -7.67
C GLN A 501 -14.03 -33.46 -7.85
N VAL A 502 -12.90 -33.08 -8.43
CA VAL A 502 -11.70 -33.92 -8.52
C VAL A 502 -10.72 -33.47 -7.45
N LYS A 503 -10.46 -34.32 -6.47
CA LYS A 503 -9.48 -34.03 -5.40
C LYS A 503 -8.06 -34.24 -5.93
N PHE A 504 -7.14 -33.35 -5.53
CA PHE A 504 -5.72 -33.45 -5.89
C PHE A 504 -4.99 -34.33 -4.87
N GLU A 505 -4.06 -35.14 -5.35
CA GLU A 505 -3.07 -35.82 -4.53
C GLU A 505 -1.98 -34.81 -4.12
N SER A 506 -1.49 -34.88 -2.88
CA SER A 506 -0.44 -33.97 -2.39
C SER A 506 0.83 -34.74 -2.07
N LYS A 507 1.97 -34.24 -2.55
CA LYS A 507 3.30 -34.78 -2.25
C LYS A 507 4.32 -33.64 -2.15
N ASN A 508 5.02 -33.56 -1.02
CA ASN A 508 6.05 -32.54 -0.76
C ASN A 508 5.58 -31.07 -0.98
N GLY A 509 4.30 -30.78 -0.70
CA GLY A 509 3.70 -29.45 -0.90
C GLY A 509 3.27 -29.13 -2.34
N GLU A 510 3.48 -30.05 -3.28
CA GLU A 510 2.92 -30.01 -4.62
C GLU A 510 1.59 -30.79 -4.65
N PHE A 511 0.57 -30.21 -5.25
CA PHE A 511 -0.74 -30.81 -5.51
C PHE A 511 -0.86 -31.16 -6.99
N VAL A 512 -1.28 -32.39 -7.29
CA VAL A 512 -1.43 -32.93 -8.66
C VAL A 512 -2.80 -33.59 -8.81
N ALA A 513 -3.48 -33.35 -9.93
CA ALA A 513 -4.66 -34.12 -10.35
C ALA A 513 -4.66 -34.37 -11.85
N ASP A 514 -5.01 -35.60 -12.23
CA ASP A 514 -5.31 -35.99 -13.60
C ASP A 514 -6.82 -36.14 -13.78
N PHE A 515 -7.40 -35.41 -14.74
CA PHE A 515 -8.83 -35.51 -15.05
C PHE A 515 -9.14 -35.16 -16.50
N VAL A 516 -10.37 -35.47 -16.93
CA VAL A 516 -10.89 -35.04 -18.24
C VAL A 516 -11.76 -33.80 -18.01
N PRO A 517 -11.41 -32.62 -18.58
CA PRO A 517 -12.20 -31.41 -18.43
C PRO A 517 -13.48 -31.51 -19.28
N GLN A 518 -14.59 -31.04 -18.72
CA GLN A 518 -15.93 -31.07 -19.32
C GLN A 518 -16.76 -29.87 -18.84
N GLY A 519 -17.64 -29.36 -19.71
CA GLY A 519 -18.37 -28.11 -19.48
C GLY A 519 -17.60 -26.91 -20.00
N ASP A 520 -17.94 -25.70 -19.55
CA ASP A 520 -17.39 -24.45 -20.11
C ASP A 520 -16.15 -23.94 -19.34
N VAL A 521 -16.06 -24.28 -18.05
CA VAL A 521 -15.05 -23.78 -17.10
C VAL A 521 -14.65 -24.88 -16.11
N VAL A 522 -13.37 -24.89 -15.73
CA VAL A 522 -12.86 -25.64 -14.57
C VAL A 522 -12.18 -24.67 -13.61
N THR A 523 -12.60 -24.71 -12.34
CA THR A 523 -12.02 -23.86 -11.29
C THR A 523 -11.34 -24.73 -10.24
N VAL A 524 -10.07 -24.44 -9.97
CA VAL A 524 -9.27 -25.10 -8.93
C VAL A 524 -9.40 -24.30 -7.64
N PHE A 525 -9.78 -24.97 -6.55
CA PHE A 525 -9.96 -24.40 -5.22
C PHE A 525 -8.92 -24.95 -4.23
N GLY A 526 -8.45 -24.10 -3.32
CA GLY A 526 -7.68 -24.50 -2.14
C GLY A 526 -8.50 -24.34 -0.87
N VAL A 527 -8.32 -25.24 0.10
CA VAL A 527 -9.00 -25.18 1.40
C VAL A 527 -7.99 -24.84 2.49
N TYR A 528 -8.15 -23.65 3.08
CA TYR A 528 -7.28 -23.11 4.13
C TYR A 528 -7.98 -23.12 5.50
N GLY A 529 -7.19 -23.21 6.57
CA GLY A 529 -7.68 -23.21 7.95
C GLY A 529 -8.59 -24.40 8.33
N GLN A 530 -9.49 -24.17 9.29
CA GLN A 530 -10.45 -25.19 9.79
C GLN A 530 -11.76 -25.24 8.98
N GLY A 531 -11.90 -24.39 7.95
CA GLY A 531 -13.09 -24.35 7.11
C GLY A 531 -13.27 -25.58 6.22
N GLN A 532 -14.49 -25.74 5.70
CA GLN A 532 -14.83 -26.66 4.61
C GLN A 532 -15.02 -25.96 3.25
N ARG A 533 -15.12 -24.62 3.23
CA ARG A 533 -15.31 -23.85 2.00
C ARG A 533 -13.95 -23.62 1.32
N GLY A 534 -13.85 -24.00 0.05
CA GLY A 534 -12.67 -23.72 -0.76
C GLY A 534 -12.67 -22.28 -1.29
N GLU A 535 -11.48 -21.72 -1.39
CA GLU A 535 -11.19 -20.46 -2.07
C GLU A 535 -10.71 -20.77 -3.50
N GLY A 536 -11.33 -20.19 -4.52
CA GLY A 536 -10.91 -20.40 -5.91
C GLY A 536 -9.52 -19.83 -6.10
N LEU A 537 -8.60 -20.55 -6.75
CA LEU A 537 -7.21 -20.17 -6.98
C LEU A 537 -6.93 -19.87 -8.45
N VAL A 538 -7.33 -20.79 -9.33
CA VAL A 538 -7.11 -20.73 -10.78
C VAL A 538 -8.39 -21.13 -11.51
N GLU A 539 -8.73 -20.43 -12.58
CA GLU A 539 -9.86 -20.70 -13.47
C GLU A 539 -9.35 -20.91 -14.90
N TYR A 540 -9.80 -22.01 -15.50
CA TYR A 540 -9.54 -22.37 -16.88
C TYR A 540 -10.86 -22.39 -17.66
N ARG A 541 -10.83 -21.91 -18.90
CA ARG A 541 -11.88 -22.21 -19.88
C ARG A 541 -11.69 -23.63 -20.38
N VAL A 542 -12.78 -24.29 -20.75
CA VAL A 542 -12.75 -25.57 -21.45
C VAL A 542 -13.31 -25.33 -22.84
N GLY A 543 -12.64 -25.89 -23.86
CA GLY A 543 -13.00 -25.66 -25.25
C GLY A 543 -12.54 -26.80 -26.15
N PRO A 544 -12.93 -26.79 -27.43
CA PRO A 544 -12.54 -27.84 -28.36
C PRO A 544 -11.00 -27.97 -28.43
N PRO A 545 -10.46 -29.19 -28.59
CA PRO A 545 -9.03 -29.36 -28.83
C PRO A 545 -8.62 -28.60 -30.09
N GLY A 546 -7.69 -27.65 -29.93
CA GLY A 546 -7.06 -26.89 -31.02
C GLY A 546 -6.08 -27.71 -31.84
#